data_AF-A0A382BE35-F1
#
_entry.id   AF-A0A382BE35-F1
#
_cell.length_a   1.000
_cell.length_b   1.000
_cell.length_c   1.000
_cell.angle_alpha   90.00
_cell.angle_beta   90.00
_cell.angle_gamma   90.00
#
_symmetry.space_group_name_H-M   'P 1'
#
loop_
_entity.id
_entity.type
_entity.pdbx_description
1 polymer ?
#
loop_
_entity_poly.entity_id
_entity_poly.type
_entity_poly.pdbx_seq_one_letter_code
_entity_poly.pdbx_strand_id
1 'polypeptide(L)'
;MLPNPTKKSKVTIRAVLIGVLLIPINCFWHIQMTLVWLMNFPAILTLLFNVVFILFILVLINHFLKIHIPKATLQQGELLTIYTMLCVSTALSGYDMMQCLISLIGSGTWYATVENEWVELFGHYLPNQLVIKDHTILAPFYKGGTTFYTTKYVQAWLVPIVCWTVFIIILIWVMLCINVLLRKQWIENERLAYPIVELPFNMTQEGERSIFSNQLVWIGIAISGGIGLLNGISH
;
A
#
# COMPACT_ATOMS: atom_id res chain seq x y z
N MET A 1 -28.44 -15.90 -3.04
CA MET A 1 -27.84 -17.23 -3.31
C MET A 1 -26.44 -17.22 -2.71
N LEU A 2 -26.21 -18.04 -1.69
CA LEU A 2 -24.90 -18.18 -1.06
C LEU A 2 -23.89 -18.75 -2.08
N PRO A 3 -22.62 -18.32 -2.07
CA PRO A 3 -21.61 -18.82 -2.99
C PRO A 3 -21.37 -20.32 -2.78
N ASN A 4 -21.19 -21.04 -3.89
CA ASN A 4 -20.91 -22.48 -3.94
C ASN A 4 -19.58 -22.80 -3.21
N PRO A 5 -19.55 -23.71 -2.21
CA PRO A 5 -18.41 -23.87 -1.29
C PRO A 5 -17.21 -24.67 -1.83
N THR A 6 -17.10 -24.92 -3.14
CA THR A 6 -16.22 -25.97 -3.69
C THR A 6 -14.95 -25.53 -4.42
N LYS A 7 -14.60 -24.23 -4.46
CA LYS A 7 -13.22 -23.81 -4.80
C LYS A 7 -12.57 -23.19 -3.58
N LYS A 8 -11.90 -24.01 -2.77
CA LYS A 8 -10.95 -23.50 -1.76
C LYS A 8 -9.89 -22.70 -2.51
N SER A 9 -10.01 -21.37 -2.47
CA SER A 9 -8.98 -20.44 -2.94
C SER A 9 -7.76 -20.63 -2.04
N LYS A 10 -6.86 -21.52 -2.46
CA LYS A 10 -5.57 -21.69 -1.79
C LYS A 10 -4.68 -20.53 -2.22
N VAL A 11 -4.11 -19.83 -1.24
CA VAL A 11 -3.01 -18.90 -1.48
C VAL A 11 -1.88 -19.69 -2.18
N THR A 12 -1.52 -19.29 -3.39
CA THR A 12 -0.44 -19.93 -4.15
C THR A 12 0.87 -19.15 -3.94
N ILE A 13 2.00 -19.86 -3.93
CA ILE A 13 3.32 -19.22 -3.87
C ILE A 13 3.51 -18.27 -5.07
N ARG A 14 2.97 -18.64 -6.23
CA ARG A 14 2.98 -17.82 -7.44
C ARG A 14 2.33 -16.45 -7.21
N ALA A 15 1.14 -16.41 -6.63
CA ALA A 15 0.45 -15.15 -6.31
C ALA A 15 1.26 -14.29 -5.33
N VAL A 16 1.85 -14.92 -4.32
CA VAL A 16 2.71 -14.23 -3.35
C VAL A 16 3.94 -13.62 -4.02
N LEU A 17 4.62 -14.37 -4.90
CA LEU A 17 5.80 -13.86 -5.62
C LEU A 17 5.44 -12.67 -6.51
N ILE A 18 4.33 -12.74 -7.24
CA ILE A 18 3.83 -11.62 -8.05
C ILE A 18 3.51 -10.42 -7.17
N GLY A 19 2.83 -10.65 -6.04
CA GLY A 19 2.53 -9.61 -5.06
C GLY A 19 3.80 -8.94 -4.53
N VAL A 20 4.80 -9.71 -4.11
CA VAL A 20 6.10 -9.20 -3.62
C VAL A 20 6.79 -8.35 -4.68
N LEU A 21 6.76 -8.76 -5.95
CA LEU A 21 7.35 -7.99 -7.04
C LEU A 21 6.59 -6.68 -7.32
N LEU A 22 5.27 -6.68 -7.18
CA LEU A 22 4.43 -5.50 -7.42
C LEU A 22 4.42 -4.50 -6.25
N ILE A 23 4.72 -4.94 -5.02
CA ILE A 23 4.73 -4.06 -3.84
C ILE A 23 5.69 -2.87 -4.01
N PRO A 24 6.98 -3.04 -4.40
CA PRO A 24 7.89 -1.91 -4.62
C PRO A 24 7.38 -0.94 -5.68
N ILE A 25 6.80 -1.45 -6.77
CA ILE A 25 6.24 -0.63 -7.86
C ILE A 25 5.05 0.18 -7.33
N ASN A 26 4.16 -0.46 -6.58
CA ASN A 26 3.01 0.20 -5.96
C ASN A 26 3.44 1.27 -4.95
N CYS A 27 4.41 0.96 -4.08
CA CYS A 27 4.94 1.91 -3.09
C CYS A 27 5.63 3.08 -3.76
N PHE A 28 6.43 2.84 -4.80
CA PHE A 28 7.07 3.89 -5.58
C PHE A 28 6.04 4.81 -6.22
N TRP A 29 5.03 4.26 -6.89
CA TRP A 29 3.97 5.05 -7.49
C TRP A 29 3.20 5.87 -6.46
N HIS A 30 2.88 5.26 -5.31
CA HIS A 30 2.24 5.93 -4.19
C HIS A 30 3.07 7.12 -3.67
N ILE A 31 4.36 6.90 -3.38
CA ILE A 31 5.29 7.93 -2.91
C ILE A 31 5.41 9.05 -3.95
N GLN A 32 5.51 8.72 -5.24
CA GLN A 32 5.61 9.70 -6.31
C GLN A 32 4.38 10.61 -6.37
N MET A 33 3.17 10.04 -6.29
CA MET A 33 1.94 10.82 -6.27
C MET A 33 1.86 11.73 -5.04
N THR A 34 2.15 11.18 -3.87
CA THR A 34 1.94 11.86 -2.60
C THR A 34 3.02 12.88 -2.26
N LEU A 35 4.30 12.58 -2.47
CA LEU A 35 5.41 13.46 -2.07
C LEU A 35 5.98 14.32 -3.18
N VAL A 36 5.95 13.85 -4.43
CA VAL A 36 6.59 14.59 -5.54
C VAL A 36 5.56 15.42 -6.30
N TRP A 37 4.46 14.81 -6.71
CA TRP A 37 3.40 15.52 -7.43
C TRP A 37 2.43 16.24 -6.51
N LEU A 38 2.42 15.90 -5.20
CA LEU A 38 1.48 16.40 -4.21
C LEU A 38 0.03 16.32 -4.72
N MET A 39 -0.27 15.26 -5.48
CA MET A 39 -1.50 15.12 -6.23
C MET A 39 -2.14 13.78 -5.93
N ASN A 40 -3.32 13.84 -5.31
CA ASN A 40 -4.09 12.71 -4.81
C ASN A 40 -3.33 11.88 -3.75
N PHE A 41 -4.07 11.44 -2.74
CA PHE A 41 -3.52 10.68 -1.62
C PHE A 41 -4.19 9.30 -1.58
N PRO A 42 -3.62 8.28 -2.25
CA PRO A 42 -4.27 6.97 -2.39
C PRO A 42 -4.67 6.33 -1.05
N ALA A 43 -3.86 6.55 -0.01
CA ALA A 43 -4.09 6.00 1.33
C ALA A 43 -5.22 6.69 2.11
N ILE A 44 -5.65 7.90 1.71
CA ILE A 44 -6.69 8.68 2.40
C ILE A 44 -8.07 8.45 1.76
N LEU A 45 -8.10 8.01 0.50
CA LEU A 45 -9.35 7.69 -0.20
C LEU A 45 -9.91 6.34 0.26
N THR A 46 -11.24 6.26 0.37
CA THR A 46 -11.95 5.05 0.84
C THR A 46 -11.69 3.83 -0.04
N LEU A 47 -11.57 4.04 -1.36
CA LEU A 47 -11.15 3.03 -2.31
C LEU A 47 -9.70 3.31 -2.73
N LEU A 48 -8.82 2.33 -2.48
CA LEU A 48 -7.41 2.39 -2.86
C LEU A 48 -7.27 2.28 -4.39
N PHE A 49 -7.48 3.40 -5.09
CA PHE A 49 -7.57 3.43 -6.55
C PHE A 49 -6.29 2.93 -7.24
N ASN A 50 -5.12 3.16 -6.63
CA ASN A 50 -3.83 2.64 -7.13
C ASN A 50 -3.85 1.11 -7.19
N VAL A 51 -4.37 0.47 -6.14
CA VAL A 51 -4.47 -0.99 -6.08
C VAL A 51 -5.53 -1.52 -7.04
N VAL A 52 -6.68 -0.83 -7.13
CA VAL A 52 -7.74 -1.18 -8.10
C VAL A 52 -7.22 -1.07 -9.53
N PHE A 53 -6.43 -0.06 -9.84
CA PHE A 53 -5.82 0.12 -11.15
C PHE A 53 -4.80 -0.96 -11.48
N ILE A 54 -3.92 -1.31 -10.54
CA ILE A 54 -2.99 -2.44 -10.72
C ILE A 54 -3.77 -3.74 -10.92
N LEU A 55 -4.83 -3.97 -10.14
CA LEU A 55 -5.70 -5.13 -10.30
C LEU A 55 -6.35 -5.12 -11.70
N PHE A 56 -6.87 -3.99 -12.16
CA PHE A 56 -7.46 -3.86 -13.51
C PHE A 56 -6.47 -4.27 -14.59
N ILE A 57 -5.23 -3.77 -14.53
CA ILE A 57 -4.15 -4.16 -15.46
C ILE A 57 -3.87 -5.66 -15.36
N LEU A 58 -3.79 -6.21 -14.15
CA LEU A 58 -3.58 -7.64 -13.97
C LEU A 58 -4.70 -8.48 -14.57
N VAL A 59 -5.97 -8.06 -14.44
CA VAL A 59 -7.07 -8.81 -15.04
C VAL A 59 -7.07 -8.68 -16.57
N LEU A 60 -6.72 -7.51 -17.12
CA LEU A 60 -6.52 -7.35 -18.57
C LEU A 60 -5.43 -8.28 -19.10
N ILE A 61 -4.27 -8.30 -18.44
CA ILE A 61 -3.17 -9.22 -18.77
C ILE A 61 -3.65 -10.66 -18.65
N ASN A 62 -4.37 -11.00 -17.58
CA ASN A 62 -4.89 -12.34 -17.35
C ASN A 62 -5.86 -12.80 -18.45
N HIS A 63 -6.72 -11.90 -18.92
CA HIS A 63 -7.62 -12.15 -20.04
C HIS A 63 -6.85 -12.42 -21.34
N PHE A 64 -5.82 -11.61 -21.64
CA PHE A 64 -4.96 -11.82 -22.80
C PHE A 64 -4.16 -13.13 -22.71
N LEU A 65 -3.63 -13.47 -21.53
CA LEU A 65 -2.95 -14.74 -21.27
C LEU A 65 -3.87 -15.93 -21.45
N LYS A 66 -5.15 -15.82 -21.12
CA LYS A 66 -6.13 -16.89 -21.35
C LYS A 66 -6.26 -17.26 -22.83
N ILE A 67 -6.09 -16.29 -23.72
CA ILE A 67 -6.16 -16.51 -25.18
C ILE A 67 -4.87 -17.17 -25.69
N HIS A 68 -3.71 -16.69 -25.24
CA HIS A 68 -2.41 -17.08 -25.81
C HIS A 68 -1.71 -18.22 -25.06
N ILE A 69 -1.76 -18.22 -23.73
CA ILE A 69 -1.07 -19.17 -22.84
C ILE A 69 -1.97 -19.53 -21.65
N PRO A 70 -3.01 -20.37 -21.85
CA PRO A 70 -4.00 -20.69 -20.80
C PRO A 70 -3.40 -21.29 -19.52
N LYS A 71 -2.23 -21.94 -19.63
CA LYS A 71 -1.50 -22.51 -18.48
C LYS A 71 -0.95 -21.44 -17.53
N ALA A 72 -0.75 -20.21 -18.00
CA ALA A 72 -0.25 -19.09 -17.23
C ALA A 72 -1.36 -18.22 -16.63
N THR A 73 -2.64 -18.52 -16.87
CA THR A 73 -3.76 -17.74 -16.30
C THR A 73 -3.77 -17.82 -14.77
N LEU A 74 -3.99 -16.68 -14.11
CA LEU A 74 -4.18 -16.54 -12.68
C LEU A 74 -5.65 -16.84 -12.32
N GLN A 75 -5.85 -17.57 -11.24
CA GLN A 75 -7.17 -17.84 -10.70
C GLN A 75 -7.69 -16.62 -9.91
N GLN A 76 -9.02 -16.53 -9.75
CA GLN A 76 -9.65 -15.48 -8.94
C GLN A 76 -9.03 -15.34 -7.54
N GLY A 77 -8.74 -16.47 -6.88
CA GLY A 77 -8.08 -16.48 -5.57
C GLY A 77 -6.67 -15.89 -5.56
N GLU A 78 -5.91 -16.09 -6.64
CA GLU A 78 -4.57 -15.54 -6.80
C GLU A 78 -4.62 -14.01 -7.00
N LEU A 79 -5.55 -13.54 -7.85
CA LEU A 79 -5.78 -12.11 -8.07
C LEU A 79 -6.22 -11.41 -6.78
N LEU A 80 -7.15 -12.00 -6.03
CA LEU A 80 -7.59 -11.46 -4.74
C LEU A 80 -6.48 -11.47 -3.69
N THR A 81 -5.61 -12.48 -3.69
CA THR A 81 -4.42 -12.50 -2.82
C THR A 81 -3.49 -11.34 -3.13
N ILE A 82 -3.16 -11.12 -4.42
CA ILE A 82 -2.32 -10.00 -4.85
C ILE A 82 -2.97 -8.67 -4.47
N TYR A 83 -4.28 -8.52 -4.72
CA TYR A 83 -5.05 -7.34 -4.33
C TYR A 83 -4.93 -7.06 -2.82
N THR A 84 -5.14 -8.06 -1.97
CA THR A 84 -5.02 -7.89 -0.51
C THR A 84 -3.59 -7.49 -0.10
N MET A 85 -2.56 -8.12 -0.68
CA MET A 85 -1.15 -7.76 -0.41
C MET A 85 -0.87 -6.29 -0.76
N LEU A 86 -1.37 -5.83 -1.92
CA LEU A 86 -1.21 -4.45 -2.37
C LEU A 86 -1.99 -3.45 -1.51
N CYS A 87 -3.21 -3.80 -1.07
CA CYS A 87 -3.96 -2.99 -0.12
C CYS A 87 -3.21 -2.78 1.19
N VAL A 88 -2.70 -3.87 1.78
CA VAL A 88 -1.89 -3.80 3.01
C VAL A 88 -0.63 -2.96 2.78
N SER A 89 0.07 -3.15 1.65
CA SER A 89 1.26 -2.34 1.34
C SER A 89 0.94 -0.84 1.20
N THR A 90 -0.18 -0.48 0.57
CA THR A 90 -0.59 0.92 0.41
C THR A 90 -0.95 1.55 1.74
N ALA A 91 -1.65 0.81 2.60
CA ALA A 91 -2.01 1.27 3.95
C ALA A 91 -0.76 1.51 4.81
N LEU A 92 0.24 0.63 4.72
CA LEU A 92 1.49 0.78 5.48
C LEU A 92 2.40 1.88 4.92
N SER A 93 2.50 2.00 3.61
CA SER A 93 3.34 3.01 2.93
C SER A 93 2.66 4.39 2.85
N GLY A 94 1.49 4.55 3.47
CA GLY A 94 0.71 5.77 3.50
C GLY A 94 1.45 6.97 4.09
N TYR A 95 0.98 8.17 3.73
CA TYR A 95 1.47 9.45 4.26
C TYR A 95 1.53 9.46 5.80
N ASP A 96 0.40 9.16 6.44
CA ASP A 96 0.26 9.22 7.90
C ASP A 96 0.98 8.08 8.66
N MET A 97 1.56 7.11 7.94
CA MET A 97 2.22 5.94 8.52
C MET A 97 3.73 6.01 8.25
N MET A 98 4.21 5.47 7.13
CA MET A 98 5.65 5.35 6.86
C MET A 98 6.33 6.71 6.64
N GLN A 99 5.65 7.67 6.00
CA GLN A 99 6.28 8.96 5.68
C GLN A 99 6.43 9.83 6.94
N CYS A 100 5.39 9.88 7.78
CA CYS A 100 5.47 10.47 9.12
C CYS A 100 6.52 9.78 9.98
N LEU A 101 6.58 8.44 9.96
CA LEU A 101 7.53 7.68 10.76
C LEU A 101 8.99 7.99 10.39
N ILE A 102 9.33 7.94 9.09
CA ILE A 102 10.70 8.24 8.64
C ILE A 102 11.10 9.67 9.05
N SER A 103 10.17 10.61 8.93
CA SER A 103 10.39 12.00 9.36
C SER A 103 10.61 12.09 10.87
N LEU A 104 9.84 11.35 11.68
CA LEU A 104 9.90 11.37 13.14
C LEU A 104 11.27 10.92 13.69
N ILE A 105 11.91 9.93 13.06
CA ILE A 105 13.16 9.32 13.53
C ILE A 105 14.28 10.35 13.74
N GLY A 106 14.36 11.37 12.87
CA GLY A 106 15.42 12.39 12.93
C GLY A 106 14.95 13.79 13.33
N SER A 107 13.67 14.11 13.15
CA SER A 107 13.20 15.51 13.25
C SER A 107 13.33 16.10 14.66
N GLY A 108 13.10 15.29 15.70
CA GLY A 108 13.16 15.76 17.09
C GLY A 108 14.54 16.27 17.52
N THR A 109 15.61 15.74 16.93
CA THR A 109 16.99 16.21 17.19
C THR A 109 17.51 17.12 16.08
N TRP A 110 17.13 16.88 14.82
CA TRP A 110 17.58 17.70 13.68
C TRP A 110 17.14 19.16 13.78
N TYR A 111 15.90 19.40 14.20
CA TYR A 111 15.32 20.75 14.32
C TYR A 111 15.45 21.34 15.73
N ALA A 112 16.16 20.67 16.64
CA ALA A 112 16.42 21.23 17.96
C ALA A 112 17.38 22.42 17.85
N THR A 113 17.02 23.54 18.48
CA THR A 113 17.85 24.74 18.56
C THR A 113 18.03 25.14 20.03
N VAL A 114 18.94 26.06 20.31
CA VAL A 114 19.14 26.54 21.69
C VAL A 114 17.91 27.29 22.17
N GLU A 115 17.21 28.01 21.28
CA GLU A 115 16.03 28.82 21.60
C GLU A 115 14.78 27.98 21.91
N ASN A 116 14.67 26.77 21.35
CA ASN A 116 13.53 25.89 21.61
C ASN A 116 13.78 24.92 22.78
N GLU A 117 15.04 24.79 23.22
CA GLU A 117 15.45 23.96 24.35
C GLU A 117 15.01 22.48 24.24
N TRP A 118 14.69 21.99 23.03
CA TRP A 118 14.09 20.66 22.86
C TRP A 118 14.98 19.51 23.37
N VAL A 119 16.29 19.66 23.26
CA VAL A 119 17.24 18.65 23.77
C VAL A 119 17.15 18.54 25.29
N GLU A 120 17.04 19.67 26.00
CA GLU A 120 16.97 19.72 27.46
C GLU A 120 15.59 19.29 27.98
N LEU A 121 14.52 19.72 27.30
CA LEU A 121 13.14 19.44 27.70
C LEU A 121 12.69 18.02 27.34
N PHE A 122 13.13 17.48 26.20
CA PHE A 122 12.59 16.25 25.62
C PHE A 122 13.64 15.18 25.28
N GLY A 123 14.93 15.53 25.26
CA GLY A 123 15.99 14.62 24.78
C GLY A 123 16.10 13.30 25.56
N HIS A 124 15.71 13.30 26.85
CA HIS A 124 15.67 12.09 27.69
C HIS A 124 14.48 11.18 27.40
N TYR A 125 13.37 11.71 26.88
CA TYR A 125 12.21 10.92 26.46
C TYR A 125 12.39 10.28 25.08
N LEU A 126 13.40 10.69 24.32
CA LEU A 126 13.71 10.12 23.01
C LEU A 126 14.60 8.87 23.17
N PRO A 127 14.09 7.65 22.98
CA PRO A 127 14.88 6.44 23.18
C PRO A 127 15.87 6.26 22.03
N ASN A 128 17.13 5.97 22.38
CA ASN A 128 18.24 5.86 21.42
C ASN A 128 18.05 4.76 20.37
N GLN A 129 17.16 3.80 20.63
CA GLN A 129 16.86 2.69 19.73
C GLN A 129 15.82 3.03 18.65
N LEU A 130 15.00 4.06 18.86
CA LEU A 130 13.93 4.44 17.92
C LEU A 130 14.24 5.72 17.12
N VAL A 131 15.13 6.56 17.62
CA VAL A 131 15.51 7.82 16.98
C VAL A 131 17.01 7.88 16.71
N ILE A 132 17.39 8.71 15.75
CA ILE A 132 18.80 9.00 15.47
C ILE A 132 19.10 10.39 16.02
N LYS A 133 20.02 10.48 16.99
CA LYS A 133 20.42 11.75 17.61
C LYS A 133 21.68 12.38 16.97
N ASP A 134 22.47 11.58 16.25
CA ASP A 134 23.74 12.01 15.68
C ASP A 134 23.54 12.87 14.41
N HIS A 135 23.85 14.16 14.51
CA HIS A 135 23.78 15.09 13.37
C HIS A 135 24.72 14.72 12.22
N THR A 136 25.80 13.99 12.46
CA THR A 136 26.69 13.53 11.39
C THR A 136 26.06 12.43 10.53
N ILE A 137 25.06 11.71 11.07
CA ILE A 137 24.25 10.73 10.35
C ILE A 137 23.04 11.40 9.69
N LEU A 138 22.43 12.37 10.37
CA LEU A 138 21.24 13.07 9.86
C LEU A 138 21.57 14.10 8.77
N ALA A 139 22.72 14.79 8.85
CA ALA A 139 23.05 15.84 7.89
C ALA A 139 23.05 15.35 6.44
N PRO A 140 23.65 14.19 6.09
CA PRO A 140 23.57 13.66 4.73
C PRO A 140 22.17 13.20 4.32
N PHE A 141 21.31 12.80 5.28
CA PHE A 141 19.92 12.44 5.02
C PHE A 141 19.08 13.67 4.62
N TYR A 142 19.21 14.79 5.35
CA TYR A 142 18.45 16.01 5.07
C TYR A 142 19.05 16.88 3.96
N LYS A 143 20.38 16.99 3.89
CA LYS A 143 21.07 17.87 2.92
C LYS A 143 21.46 17.15 1.63
N GLY A 144 21.40 15.83 1.60
CA GLY A 144 21.89 15.03 0.48
C GLY A 144 23.41 15.08 0.32
N GLY A 145 23.90 14.76 -0.88
CA GLY A 145 25.32 14.85 -1.24
C GLY A 145 26.17 13.62 -0.91
N THR A 146 25.57 12.54 -0.38
CA THR A 146 26.25 11.25 -0.19
C THR A 146 25.31 10.08 -0.50
N THR A 147 25.86 8.86 -0.51
CA THR A 147 25.10 7.64 -0.76
C THR A 147 24.74 6.93 0.55
N PHE A 148 23.47 6.55 0.70
CA PHE A 148 22.97 5.80 1.87
C PHE A 148 23.68 4.46 2.08
N TYR A 149 24.11 3.80 1.00
CA TYR A 149 24.76 2.47 1.02
C TYR A 149 26.15 2.43 1.67
N THR A 150 26.59 3.52 2.31
CA THR A 150 27.82 3.52 3.11
C THR A 150 27.58 2.74 4.40
N THR A 151 28.50 1.86 4.78
CA THR A 151 28.41 1.01 5.99
C THR A 151 28.04 1.80 7.24
N LYS A 152 28.61 3.00 7.42
CA LYS A 152 28.32 3.90 8.55
C LYS A 152 26.83 4.24 8.66
N TYR A 153 26.19 4.64 7.55
CA TYR A 153 24.78 5.04 7.56
C TYR A 153 23.87 3.82 7.71
N VAL A 154 24.16 2.74 6.99
CA VAL A 154 23.38 1.49 7.10
C VAL A 154 23.36 1.00 8.55
N GLN A 155 24.51 0.97 9.23
CA GLN A 155 24.59 0.53 10.63
C GLN A 155 23.82 1.45 11.58
N ALA A 156 23.92 2.77 11.39
CA ALA A 156 23.22 3.75 12.23
C ALA A 156 21.69 3.65 12.10
N TRP A 157 21.19 3.39 10.90
CA TRP A 157 19.75 3.27 10.62
C TRP A 157 19.19 1.87 10.91
N LEU A 158 20.03 0.83 10.95
CA LEU A 158 19.59 -0.55 11.13
C LEU A 158 18.82 -0.76 12.44
N VAL A 159 19.31 -0.19 13.55
CA VAL A 159 18.67 -0.36 14.86
C VAL A 159 17.27 0.28 14.89
N PRO A 160 17.08 1.56 14.53
CA PRO A 160 15.74 2.15 14.39
C PRO A 160 14.83 1.36 13.45
N ILE A 161 15.33 0.95 12.27
CA ILE A 161 14.54 0.19 11.30
C ILE A 161 14.02 -1.11 11.91
N VAL A 162 14.88 -1.87 12.59
CA VAL A 162 14.48 -3.14 13.21
C VAL A 162 13.46 -2.90 14.33
N CYS A 163 13.72 -1.94 15.23
CA CYS A 163 12.81 -1.66 16.34
C CYS A 163 11.43 -1.21 15.85
N TRP A 164 11.37 -0.30 14.88
CA TRP A 164 10.11 0.14 14.29
C TRP A 164 9.41 -0.96 13.49
N THR A 165 10.15 -1.80 12.79
CA THR A 165 9.58 -2.95 12.07
C THR A 165 8.91 -3.91 13.05
N VAL A 166 9.59 -4.25 14.16
CA VAL A 166 9.01 -5.12 15.20
C VAL A 166 7.75 -4.48 15.80
N PHE A 167 7.80 -3.19 16.11
CA PHE A 167 6.64 -2.46 16.61
C PHE A 167 5.45 -2.49 15.64
N ILE A 168 5.69 -2.23 14.35
CA ILE A 168 4.65 -2.26 13.31
C ILE A 168 4.06 -3.67 13.16
N ILE A 169 4.88 -4.72 13.18
CA ILE A 169 4.39 -6.11 13.11
C ILE A 169 3.46 -6.41 14.28
N ILE A 170 3.85 -6.02 15.51
CA ILE A 170 3.01 -6.20 16.70
C ILE A 170 1.72 -5.40 16.58
N LEU A 171 1.79 -4.16 16.11
CA LEU A 171 0.62 -3.31 15.91
C LEU A 171 -0.37 -3.92 14.92
N ILE A 172 0.11 -4.37 13.75
CA ILE A 172 -0.71 -5.07 12.75
C ILE A 172 -1.32 -6.33 13.35
N TRP A 173 -0.55 -7.10 14.11
CA TRP A 173 -1.04 -8.31 14.78
C TRP A 173 -2.20 -8.00 15.73
N VAL A 174 -2.06 -6.99 16.59
CA VAL A 174 -3.14 -6.55 17.50
C VAL A 174 -4.36 -6.09 16.71
N MET A 175 -4.19 -5.29 15.65
CA MET A 175 -5.29 -4.85 14.80
C MET A 175 -6.01 -6.04 14.14
N LEU A 176 -5.27 -7.08 13.72
CA LEU A 176 -5.85 -8.32 13.20
C LEU A 176 -6.63 -9.07 14.28
N CYS A 177 -6.11 -9.17 15.51
CA CYS A 177 -6.83 -9.78 16.63
C CYS A 177 -8.16 -9.05 16.91
N ILE A 178 -8.14 -7.71 16.94
CA ILE A 178 -9.35 -6.89 17.11
C ILE A 178 -10.33 -7.15 15.97
N ASN A 179 -9.87 -7.19 14.72
CA ASN A 179 -10.70 -7.51 13.57
C ASN A 179 -11.36 -8.88 13.70
N VAL A 180 -10.65 -9.91 14.19
CA VAL A 180 -11.22 -11.24 14.39
C VAL A 180 -12.33 -11.24 15.45
N LEU A 181 -12.16 -10.50 16.54
CA LEU A 181 -13.17 -10.37 17.61
C LEU A 181 -14.42 -9.64 17.11
N LEU A 182 -14.23 -8.51 16.41
CA LEU A 182 -15.34 -7.67 15.92
C LEU A 182 -16.02 -8.24 14.66
N ARG A 183 -15.32 -9.11 13.90
CA ARG A 183 -15.85 -9.70 12.67
C ARG A 183 -17.23 -10.31 12.85
N LYS A 184 -17.44 -11.05 13.94
CA LYS A 184 -18.74 -11.71 14.19
C LYS A 184 -19.85 -10.68 14.44
N GLN A 185 -19.54 -9.68 15.26
CA GLN A 185 -20.47 -8.58 15.58
C GLN A 185 -20.88 -7.80 14.32
N TRP A 186 -19.90 -7.39 13.50
CA TRP A 186 -20.15 -6.59 12.30
C TRP A 186 -20.93 -7.34 11.23
N ILE A 187 -20.64 -8.63 11.04
CA ILE A 187 -21.29 -9.44 9.99
C ILE A 187 -22.68 -9.89 10.41
N GLU A 188 -22.83 -10.45 11.62
CA GLU A 188 -24.07 -11.12 12.02
C GLU A 188 -25.10 -10.14 12.62
N ASN A 189 -24.65 -9.21 13.47
CA ASN A 189 -25.53 -8.34 14.23
C ASN A 189 -25.74 -6.99 13.53
N GLU A 190 -24.68 -6.35 13.07
CA GLU A 190 -24.74 -5.00 12.47
C GLU A 190 -24.92 -5.02 10.95
N ARG A 191 -24.72 -6.19 10.31
CA ARG A 191 -24.83 -6.39 8.86
C ARG A 191 -24.13 -5.30 8.07
N LEU A 192 -22.91 -4.95 8.50
CA LEU A 192 -22.12 -3.91 7.86
C LEU A 192 -21.90 -4.28 6.39
N ALA A 193 -22.35 -3.42 5.48
CA ALA A 193 -22.10 -3.59 4.05
C ALA A 193 -20.63 -3.30 3.77
N TYR A 194 -19.99 -4.11 2.90
CA TYR A 194 -18.60 -3.93 2.47
C TYR A 194 -18.51 -3.53 0.99
N PRO A 195 -19.11 -2.39 0.58
CA PRO A 195 -19.24 -2.00 -0.84
C PRO A 195 -17.88 -1.78 -1.51
N ILE A 196 -16.85 -1.40 -0.75
CA ILE A 196 -15.49 -1.12 -1.24
C ILE A 196 -14.85 -2.38 -1.84
N VAL A 197 -15.22 -3.57 -1.37
CA VAL A 197 -14.66 -4.85 -1.84
C VAL A 197 -15.40 -5.38 -3.08
N GLU A 198 -16.64 -4.92 -3.33
CA GLU A 198 -17.47 -5.44 -4.43
C GLU A 198 -16.85 -5.21 -5.80
N LEU A 199 -16.29 -4.01 -6.03
CA LEU A 199 -15.67 -3.69 -7.31
C LEU A 199 -14.45 -4.59 -7.60
N PRO A 200 -13.39 -4.65 -6.76
CA PRO A 200 -12.29 -5.58 -6.92
C PRO A 200 -12.75 -7.04 -7.06
N PHE A 201 -13.73 -7.45 -6.24
CA PHE A 201 -14.24 -8.81 -6.27
C PHE A 201 -14.88 -9.14 -7.62
N ASN A 202 -15.75 -8.27 -8.15
CA ASN A 202 -16.41 -8.45 -9.44
C ASN A 202 -15.41 -8.37 -10.60
N MET A 203 -14.37 -7.53 -10.52
CA MET A 203 -13.29 -7.48 -11.52
C MET A 203 -12.58 -8.83 -11.68
N THR A 204 -12.44 -9.58 -10.59
CA THR A 204 -11.75 -10.89 -10.60
C THR A 204 -12.64 -12.07 -11.00
N GLN A 205 -13.94 -11.86 -11.20
CA GLN A 205 -14.86 -12.93 -11.63
C GLN A 205 -14.67 -13.27 -13.13
N GLU A 206 -14.71 -14.56 -13.44
CA GLU A 206 -14.69 -15.08 -14.80
C GLU A 206 -16.11 -15.44 -15.29
N GLY A 207 -16.34 -15.40 -16.60
CA GLY A 207 -17.59 -15.84 -17.25
C GLY A 207 -18.54 -14.68 -17.61
N GLU A 208 -19.85 -14.96 -17.70
CA GLU A 208 -20.88 -13.97 -18.09
C GLU A 208 -20.95 -12.75 -17.16
N ARG A 209 -20.51 -12.90 -15.91
CA ARG A 209 -20.43 -11.84 -14.90
C ARG A 209 -19.12 -11.07 -14.90
N SER A 210 -18.24 -11.34 -15.87
CA SER A 210 -16.99 -10.61 -16.02
C SER A 210 -17.26 -9.15 -16.40
N ILE A 211 -16.51 -8.21 -15.82
CA ILE A 211 -16.63 -6.79 -16.17
C ILE A 211 -16.31 -6.55 -17.66
N PHE A 212 -15.50 -7.41 -18.27
CA PHE A 212 -15.11 -7.30 -19.68
C PHE A 212 -16.23 -7.63 -20.67
N SER A 213 -17.27 -8.37 -20.28
CA SER A 213 -18.42 -8.64 -21.14
C SER A 213 -19.41 -7.48 -21.20
N ASN A 214 -19.33 -6.52 -20.27
CA ASN A 214 -20.28 -5.42 -20.16
C ASN A 214 -19.86 -4.20 -21.00
N GLN A 215 -20.58 -3.98 -22.11
CA GLN A 215 -20.33 -2.85 -23.03
C GLN A 215 -20.48 -1.48 -22.36
N LEU A 216 -21.36 -1.33 -21.36
CA LEU A 216 -21.58 -0.06 -20.67
C LEU A 216 -20.35 0.38 -19.87
N VAL A 217 -19.62 -0.58 -19.29
CA VAL A 217 -18.39 -0.27 -18.54
C VAL A 217 -17.33 0.32 -19.47
N TRP A 218 -17.17 -0.26 -20.66
CA TRP A 218 -16.22 0.23 -21.66
C TRP A 218 -16.58 1.60 -22.20
N ILE A 219 -17.88 1.88 -22.42
CA ILE A 219 -18.35 3.21 -22.80
C ILE A 219 -18.01 4.23 -21.71
N GLY A 220 -18.27 3.90 -20.43
CA GLY A 220 -17.91 4.76 -19.31
C GLY A 220 -16.41 5.04 -19.23
N ILE A 221 -15.57 4.01 -19.35
CA ILE A 221 -14.11 4.15 -19.38
C ILE A 221 -13.67 5.02 -20.56
N ALA A 222 -14.23 4.81 -21.75
CA ALA A 222 -13.87 5.56 -22.95
C ALA A 222 -14.26 7.04 -22.84
N ILE A 223 -15.44 7.35 -22.30
CA ILE A 223 -15.90 8.73 -22.09
C ILE A 223 -15.03 9.42 -21.04
N SER A 224 -14.89 8.84 -19.84
CA SER A 224 -14.11 9.43 -18.76
C SER A 224 -12.63 9.56 -19.12
N GLY A 225 -12.05 8.52 -19.76
CA GLY A 225 -10.69 8.54 -20.25
C GLY A 225 -10.48 9.57 -21.37
N GLY A 226 -11.43 9.68 -22.29
CA GLY A 226 -11.40 10.67 -23.37
C GLY A 226 -11.43 12.11 -22.84
N ILE A 227 -12.32 12.41 -21.90
CA ILE A 227 -12.36 13.72 -21.24
C ILE A 227 -11.05 13.99 -20.49
N GLY A 228 -10.54 13.00 -19.76
CA GLY A 228 -9.27 13.12 -19.03
C GLY A 228 -8.08 13.41 -19.95
N LEU A 229 -7.99 12.72 -21.09
CA LEU A 229 -6.95 12.95 -22.09
C LEU A 229 -7.07 14.32 -22.76
N LEU A 230 -8.29 14.74 -23.11
CA LEU A 230 -8.52 16.07 -23.68
C LEU A 230 -8.10 17.18 -22.71
N ASN A 231 -8.48 17.06 -21.44
CA ASN A 231 -8.07 18.01 -20.41
C ASN A 231 -6.55 17.98 -20.15
N GLY A 232 -5.94 16.80 -20.21
CA GLY A 232 -4.49 16.63 -20.06
C GLY A 232 -3.66 17.16 -21.22
N ILE A 233 -4.21 17.21 -22.44
CA ILE A 233 -3.57 17.79 -23.64
C ILE A 233 -3.76 19.32 -23.67
N SER A 234 -4.81 19.84 -23.03
CA SER A 234 -5.07 21.28 -22.96
C SER A 234 -4.22 22.05 -21.93
N HIS A 235 -3.37 21.34 -21.18
CA HIS A 235 -2.43 21.89 -20.20
C HIS A 235 -0.98 21.69 -20.65
#